data_AF-A0A0A2V7I8-F1
#
_entry.id   AF-A0A0A2V7I8-F1
#
_cell.length_a   1.000
_cell.length_b   1.000
_cell.length_c   1.000
_cell.angle_alpha   90.00
_cell.angle_beta   90.00
_cell.angle_gamma   90.00
#
_symmetry.space_group_name_H-M   'P 1'
#
loop_
_entity.id
_entity.type
_entity.pdbx_description
1 polymer ?
#
loop_
_entity_poly.entity_id
_entity_poly.type
_entity_poly.pdbx_seq_one_letter_code
_entity_poly.pdbx_strand_id
1 'polypeptide(L)'
;MDSIQDEIDMVGENAASIDAYAATDPAECFAVLSEYFFSAPQLFTPRFASLYQRFCQFYGQDPFQRLVDRENTPGSAGNTVH
;
A
#
# COMPACT_ATOMS: atom_id res chain seq x y z
N MET A 1 0.71 42.29 -8.91
CA MET A 1 0.59 40.94 -9.49
C MET A 1 1.30 40.01 -8.54
N ASP A 2 0.68 39.74 -7.38
CA ASP A 2 1.29 39.05 -6.25
C ASP A 2 0.18 38.30 -5.47
N SER A 3 -0.54 37.42 -6.14
CA SER A 3 -1.67 36.71 -5.51
C SER A 3 -1.84 35.27 -5.99
N ILE A 4 -0.75 34.59 -6.38
CA ILE A 4 -0.79 33.16 -6.76
C ILE A 4 0.10 32.31 -5.83
N GLN A 5 0.83 32.93 -4.91
CA GLN A 5 1.79 32.24 -4.04
C GLN A 5 1.25 31.82 -2.67
N ASP A 6 -0.01 32.15 -2.34
CA ASP A 6 -0.59 31.87 -1.02
C ASP A 6 -1.51 30.63 -0.99
N GLU A 7 -1.80 30.00 -2.14
CA GLU A 7 -2.67 28.82 -2.20
C GLU A 7 -1.91 27.48 -2.18
N ILE A 8 -0.58 27.51 -2.06
CA ILE A 8 0.26 26.30 -2.00
C ILE A 8 0.55 25.82 -0.58
N ASP A 9 0.09 26.54 0.46
CA ASP A 9 0.40 26.23 1.87
C ASP A 9 -0.72 25.45 2.60
N MET A 10 -1.89 25.22 1.97
CA MET A 10 -3.07 24.70 2.68
C MET A 10 -3.37 23.21 2.45
N VAL A 11 -2.66 22.51 1.55
CA VAL A 11 -2.88 21.08 1.28
C VAL A 11 -1.59 20.27 1.39
N GLY A 12 -1.16 20.06 2.63
CA GLY A 12 -0.81 18.72 3.07
C GLY A 12 0.58 18.20 2.74
N GLU A 13 1.62 18.77 3.35
CA GLU A 13 2.90 18.07 3.58
C GLU A 13 2.75 16.76 4.39
N ASN A 14 1.56 16.48 4.96
CA ASN A 14 1.22 15.23 5.63
C ASN A 14 0.39 14.25 4.78
N ALA A 15 0.10 14.59 3.51
CA ALA A 15 -0.67 13.75 2.59
C ALA A 15 0.19 13.01 1.56
N ALA A 16 1.50 13.24 1.52
CA ALA A 16 2.44 12.45 0.74
C ALA A 16 2.66 11.09 1.44
N SER A 17 1.68 10.22 1.24
CA SER A 17 1.66 8.83 1.68
C SER A 17 2.52 7.89 0.87
N ILE A 18 3.00 8.39 -0.24
CA ILE A 18 3.83 7.72 -1.22
C ILE A 18 5.17 8.42 -1.14
N ASP A 19 6.22 7.62 -0.92
CA ASP A 19 7.61 8.06 -0.85
C ASP A 19 7.90 9.02 -2.01
N ALA A 20 8.66 10.09 -1.78
CA ALA A 20 8.99 11.08 -2.80
C ALA A 20 9.63 10.42 -4.05
N TYR A 21 10.21 9.22 -3.91
CA TYR A 21 10.70 8.41 -5.02
C TYR A 21 9.59 7.87 -5.95
N ALA A 22 8.43 7.47 -5.40
CA ALA A 22 7.30 6.97 -6.18
C ALA A 22 6.58 8.09 -6.97
N ALA A 23 6.86 9.36 -6.68
CA ALA A 23 6.38 10.49 -7.48
C ALA A 23 7.29 10.83 -8.68
N THR A 24 8.44 10.15 -8.84
CA THR A 24 9.46 10.52 -9.82
C THR A 24 9.37 9.71 -11.12
N ASP A 25 9.04 8.41 -11.05
CA ASP A 25 8.82 7.56 -12.23
C ASP A 25 7.68 6.54 -11.99
N PRO A 26 6.74 6.36 -12.94
CA PRO A 26 5.63 5.43 -12.78
C PRO A 26 6.04 3.96 -12.60
N ALA A 27 7.17 3.52 -13.17
CA ALA A 27 7.65 2.15 -13.05
C ALA A 27 8.25 1.90 -11.65
N GLU A 28 9.04 2.85 -11.14
CA GLU A 28 9.56 2.80 -9.76
C GLU A 28 8.43 2.85 -8.74
N CYS A 29 7.41 3.69 -8.97
CA CYS A 29 6.19 3.71 -8.16
C CYS A 29 5.53 2.33 -8.08
N PHE A 30 5.36 1.67 -9.23
CA PHE A 30 4.79 0.34 -9.28
C PHE A 30 5.66 -0.69 -8.54
N ALA A 31 6.98 -0.63 -8.68
CA ALA A 31 7.91 -1.52 -8.00
C ALA A 31 7.82 -1.38 -6.47
N VAL A 32 7.90 -0.15 -5.96
CA VAL A 32 7.79 0.15 -4.52
C VAL A 32 6.44 -0.31 -3.97
N LEU A 33 5.34 0.04 -4.64
CA LEU A 33 4.01 -0.37 -4.20
C LEU A 33 3.82 -1.89 -4.24
N SER A 34 4.46 -2.58 -5.17
CA SER A 34 4.47 -4.05 -5.21
C SER A 34 5.20 -4.63 -4.00
N GLU A 35 6.30 -4.03 -3.57
CA GLU A 35 7.00 -4.42 -2.34
C GLU A 35 6.10 -4.25 -1.12
N TYR A 36 5.44 -3.10 -0.97
CA TYR A 36 4.50 -2.85 0.12
C TYR A 36 3.31 -3.81 0.10
N PHE A 37 2.79 -4.13 -1.09
CA PHE A 37 1.66 -5.04 -1.26
C PHE A 37 1.96 -6.44 -0.72
N PHE A 38 3.18 -6.96 -0.88
CA PHE A 38 3.54 -8.29 -0.39
C PHE A 38 4.14 -8.29 1.02
N SER A 39 4.88 -7.25 1.40
CA SER A 39 5.60 -7.21 2.68
C SER A 39 4.77 -6.64 3.84
N ALA A 40 3.94 -5.62 3.57
CA ALA A 40 3.18 -4.90 4.59
C ALA A 40 1.79 -4.45 4.07
N PRO A 41 0.93 -5.39 3.63
CA PRO A 41 -0.37 -5.06 3.04
C PRO A 41 -1.26 -4.24 4.00
N GLN A 42 -1.15 -4.43 5.32
CA GLN A 42 -1.94 -3.67 6.30
C GLN A 42 -1.66 -2.16 6.31
N LEU A 43 -0.49 -1.71 5.84
CA LEU A 43 -0.17 -0.29 5.70
C LEU A 43 -0.68 0.28 4.37
N PHE A 44 -0.81 -0.58 3.36
CA PHE A 44 -1.20 -0.19 2.01
C PHE A 44 -2.73 -0.06 1.86
N THR A 45 -3.50 -1.01 2.40
CA THR A 45 -4.97 -1.05 2.29
C THR A 45 -5.71 0.20 2.80
N PRO A 46 -5.46 0.71 4.03
CA PRO A 46 -6.21 1.86 4.55
C PRO A 46 -5.87 3.17 3.84
N ARG A 47 -4.67 3.25 3.23
CA ARG A 47 -4.17 4.47 2.61
C ARG A 47 -4.55 4.57 1.14
N PHE A 48 -4.68 3.43 0.44
CA PHE A 48 -4.95 3.39 -1.00
C PHE A 48 -5.88 2.23 -1.40
N ALA A 49 -7.07 2.15 -0.78
CA ALA A 49 -8.01 1.03 -1.00
C ALA A 49 -8.34 0.76 -2.49
N SER A 50 -8.56 1.81 -3.29
CA SER A 50 -8.85 1.67 -4.73
C SER A 50 -7.66 1.13 -5.53
N LEU A 51 -6.43 1.48 -5.14
CA LEU A 51 -5.22 1.01 -5.79
C LEU A 51 -4.89 -0.43 -5.36
N TYR A 52 -5.09 -0.74 -4.07
CA TYR A 52 -4.99 -2.11 -3.55
C TYR A 52 -5.89 -3.07 -4.32
N GLN A 53 -7.15 -2.70 -4.57
CA GLN A 53 -8.07 -3.52 -5.37
C GLN A 53 -7.56 -3.77 -6.80
N ARG A 54 -6.92 -2.78 -7.42
CA ARG A 54 -6.30 -2.95 -8.74
C ARG A 54 -5.08 -3.87 -8.69
N PHE A 55 -4.28 -3.80 -7.64
CA PHE A 55 -3.16 -4.73 -7.41
C PHE A 55 -3.65 -6.15 -7.17
N CYS A 56 -4.74 -6.34 -6.42
CA CYS A 56 -5.37 -7.65 -6.24
C CYS A 56 -5.85 -8.24 -7.58
N GLN A 57 -6.48 -7.42 -8.43
CA GLN A 57 -6.90 -7.85 -9.77
C GLN A 57 -5.72 -8.17 -10.67
N PHE A 58 -4.65 -7.37 -10.61
CA PHE A 58 -3.45 -7.57 -11.43
C PHE A 58 -2.66 -8.83 -11.02
N TYR A 59 -2.41 -9.02 -9.72
CA TYR A 59 -1.65 -10.16 -9.20
C TYR A 59 -2.49 -11.41 -8.95
N GLY A 60 -3.83 -11.30 -8.95
CA GLY A 60 -4.75 -12.39 -8.59
C GLY A 60 -4.62 -12.86 -7.15
N GLN A 61 -4.07 -12.04 -6.26
CA GLN A 61 -3.78 -12.39 -4.87
C GLN A 61 -4.34 -11.31 -3.92
N ASP A 62 -4.71 -11.73 -2.70
CA ASP A 62 -5.07 -10.82 -1.62
C ASP A 62 -4.19 -11.10 -0.38
N PRO A 63 -3.00 -10.48 -0.27
CA PRO A 63 -2.09 -10.66 0.87
C PRO A 63 -2.69 -10.21 2.20
N PHE A 64 -3.53 -9.16 2.19
CA PHE A 64 -4.22 -8.70 3.40
C PHE A 64 -5.19 -9.75 3.93
N GLN A 65 -6.06 -10.31 3.07
CA GLN A 65 -6.96 -11.38 3.49
C GLN A 65 -6.22 -12.62 3.99
N ARG A 66 -5.11 -13.00 3.32
CA ARG A 66 -4.26 -14.10 3.81
C ARG A 66 -3.71 -13.85 5.22
N LEU A 67 -3.36 -12.61 5.56
CA LEU A 67 -2.87 -12.24 6.88
C LEU A 67 -4.00 -12.31 7.92
N VAL A 68 -5.16 -11.74 7.59
CA VAL A 68 -6.38 -11.76 8.42
C VAL A 68 -6.85 -13.19 8.69
N ASP A 69 -6.87 -14.06 7.69
CA ASP A 69 -7.21 -15.48 7.84
C ASP A 69 -6.24 -16.19 8.79
N ARG A 70 -4.95 -15.85 8.72
CA ARG A 70 -3.91 -16.41 9.59
C ARG A 70 -4.05 -15.94 11.04
N GLU A 71 -4.51 -14.72 11.26
CA GLU A 71 -4.79 -14.18 12.61
C GLU A 71 -6.10 -14.73 13.19
N ASN A 72 -7.14 -14.89 12.36
CA ASN A 72 -8.46 -15.40 12.78
C ASN A 72 -8.51 -16.92 12.99
N THR A 73 -7.46 -17.64 12.59
CA THR A 73 -7.36 -19.09 12.82
C THR A 73 -6.31 -19.36 13.90
N PRO A 74 -6.63 -19.26 15.21
CA PRO A 74 -5.67 -19.51 16.30
C PRO A 74 -5.29 -21.00 16.48
N GLY A 75 -5.37 -21.83 15.43
CA GLY A 75 -5.40 -23.30 15.57
C GLY A 75 -4.73 -24.14 14.48
N SER A 76 -3.85 -23.60 13.63
CA SER A 76 -3.05 -24.45 12.71
C SER A 76 -1.57 -24.07 12.67
N ALA A 77 -1.02 -23.69 13.82
CA ALA A 77 0.42 -23.75 14.06
C ALA A 77 0.74 -25.13 14.68
N GLY A 78 0.76 -26.17 13.85
CA GLY A 78 1.20 -27.49 14.30
C GLY A 78 0.85 -28.63 13.34
N ASN A 79 1.63 -28.81 12.27
CA ASN A 79 2.10 -30.16 11.92
C ASN A 79 3.42 -30.12 11.11
N THR A 80 4.53 -30.28 11.83
CA THR A 80 5.54 -31.35 11.69
C THR A 80 5.90 -31.86 10.28
N VAL A 81 7.16 -31.62 9.91
CA VAL A 81 8.12 -32.39 9.08
C VAL A 81 7.62 -33.23 7.90
N HIS A 82 8.24 -32.99 6.73
CA HIS A 82 8.81 -34.10 5.97
C HIS A 82 10.11 -33.69 5.29
#